data_AF-A0A962FPT8-F1
#
_entry.id   AF-A0A962FPT8-F1
#
_cell.length_a   1.000
_cell.length_b   1.000
_cell.length_c   1.000
_cell.angle_alpha   90.00
_cell.angle_beta   90.00
_cell.angle_gamma   90.00
#
_symmetry.space_group_name_H-M   'P 1'
#
loop_
_entity.id
_entity.type
_entity.pdbx_description
1 polymer ?
#
loop_
_entity_poly.entity_id
_entity_poly.type
_entity_poly.pdbx_seq_one_letter_code
_entity_poly.pdbx_strand_id
1 'polypeptide(L)'
;MANQIALWLMRSGQAQMSCIAGVGGGVAGLVRTARSGRPILALDGCVMHCVKACLAQAGVQASIHLTLSTFGVAKRRDQDFDPGEAERVYAEHVMPALESMSAASQPPG
;
A
#
# COMPACT_ATOMS: atom_id res chain seq x y z
N MET A 1 9.03 -0.52 7.56
CA MET A 1 7.72 0.12 7.83
C MET A 1 6.60 -0.24 6.85
N ALA A 2 6.69 -0.01 5.52
CA ALA A 2 5.56 -0.26 4.60
C ALA A 2 4.94 -1.67 4.74
N ASN A 3 5.79 -2.70 4.84
CA ASN A 3 5.36 -4.07 5.13
C ASN A 3 4.64 -4.22 6.48
N GLN A 4 5.13 -3.55 7.53
CA GLN A 4 4.51 -3.59 8.86
C GLN A 4 3.10 -2.99 8.84
N ILE A 5 2.93 -1.85 8.17
CA ILE A 5 1.64 -1.19 7.99
C ILE A 5 0.66 -2.10 7.25
N ALA A 6 1.11 -2.73 6.15
CA ALA A 6 0.30 -3.67 5.39
C ALA A 6 -0.14 -4.89 6.24
N LEU A 7 0.75 -5.38 7.11
CA LEU A 7 0.45 -6.44 8.07
C LEU A 7 -0.59 -6.01 9.13
N TRP A 8 -0.55 -4.77 9.63
CA TRP A 8 -1.58 -4.25 10.55
C TRP A 8 -2.96 -4.18 9.89
N LEU A 9 -3.04 -3.69 8.64
CA LEU A 9 -4.29 -3.69 7.88
C LEU A 9 -4.85 -5.10 7.68
N MET A 10 -3.98 -6.07 7.38
CA MET A 10 -4.41 -7.45 7.21
C MET A 10 -4.87 -8.11 8.50
N ARG A 11 -4.14 -7.91 9.60
CA ARG A 11 -4.51 -8.47 10.92
C ARG A 11 -5.79 -7.86 11.49
N SER A 12 -6.07 -6.58 11.19
CA SER A 12 -7.31 -5.91 11.58
C SER A 12 -8.50 -6.24 10.66
N GLY A 13 -8.30 -7.08 9.63
CA GLY A 13 -9.36 -7.49 8.71
C GLY A 13 -9.76 -6.42 7.68
N GLN A 14 -9.02 -5.32 7.60
CA GLN A 14 -9.37 -4.15 6.80
C GLN A 14 -8.91 -4.24 5.34
N ALA A 15 -7.83 -4.99 5.08
CA ALA A 15 -7.33 -5.22 3.72
C ALA A 15 -6.68 -6.61 3.59
N GLN A 16 -6.44 -7.04 2.36
CA GLN A 16 -5.62 -8.22 2.08
C GLN A 16 -4.31 -7.79 1.44
N MET A 17 -3.19 -8.38 1.86
CA MET A 17 -1.91 -8.13 1.23
C MET A 17 -1.77 -8.90 -0.08
N SER A 18 -1.08 -8.30 -1.05
CA SER A 18 -0.61 -8.96 -2.26
C SER A 18 0.88 -8.67 -2.44
N CYS A 19 1.66 -9.70 -2.80
CA CYS A 19 3.10 -9.55 -2.94
C CYS A 19 3.45 -8.76 -4.21
N ILE A 20 3.94 -7.53 -4.02
CA ILE A 20 4.32 -6.66 -5.14
C ILE A 20 5.55 -7.16 -5.91
N ALA A 21 6.49 -7.83 -5.23
CA ALA A 21 7.66 -8.42 -5.89
C ALA A 21 7.23 -9.49 -6.90
N GLY A 22 6.21 -10.28 -6.57
CA GLY A 22 5.67 -11.26 -7.51
C GLY A 22 4.85 -10.63 -8.65
N VAL A 23 4.18 -9.49 -8.43
CA VAL A 23 3.57 -8.72 -9.53
C VAL A 23 4.63 -8.18 -10.48
N GLY A 24 5.67 -7.52 -9.95
CA GLY A 24 6.79 -6.99 -10.75
C GLY A 24 7.60 -8.08 -11.44
N GLY A 25 7.72 -9.25 -10.82
CA GLY A 25 8.34 -10.45 -11.42
C GLY A 25 7.44 -11.21 -12.40
N GLY A 26 6.21 -10.75 -12.65
CA GLY A 26 5.32 -11.37 -13.63
C GLY A 26 4.70 -12.70 -13.21
N VAL A 27 4.65 -13.00 -11.90
CA VAL A 27 4.03 -14.24 -11.38
C VAL A 27 2.54 -14.23 -11.74
N ALA A 28 2.13 -15.14 -12.62
CA ALA A 28 0.82 -15.12 -13.27
C ALA A 28 -0.37 -14.99 -12.30
N GLY A 29 -0.32 -15.70 -11.17
CA GLY A 29 -1.35 -15.61 -10.13
C GLY A 29 -1.46 -14.21 -9.51
N LEU A 30 -0.33 -13.58 -9.19
CA LEU A 30 -0.30 -12.26 -8.55
C LEU A 30 -0.64 -11.14 -9.53
N VAL A 31 -0.19 -11.24 -10.78
CA VAL A 31 -0.59 -10.31 -11.85
C VAL A 31 -2.10 -10.38 -12.09
N ARG A 32 -2.68 -11.58 -12.11
CA ARG A 32 -4.14 -11.75 -12.25
C ARG A 32 -4.90 -11.12 -11.10
N THR A 33 -4.44 -11.33 -9.86
CA THR A 33 -5.02 -10.69 -8.67
C THR A 33 -4.93 -9.17 -8.75
N ALA A 34 -3.77 -8.62 -9.14
CA ALA A 34 -3.60 -7.17 -9.30
C ALA A 34 -4.53 -6.59 -10.39
N ARG A 35 -4.82 -7.35 -11.45
CA ARG A 35 -5.74 -6.98 -12.53
C ARG A 35 -7.22 -7.27 -12.25
N SER A 36 -7.56 -7.76 -11.06
CA SER A 36 -8.93 -8.19 -10.74
C SER A 36 -9.98 -7.07 -10.71
N GLY A 37 -9.55 -5.80 -10.76
CA GLY A 37 -10.43 -4.64 -10.62
C GLY A 37 -10.79 -4.31 -9.17
N ARG A 38 -10.30 -5.09 -8.19
CA ARG A 38 -10.43 -4.75 -6.77
C ARG A 38 -9.69 -3.43 -6.48
N PRO A 39 -10.21 -2.59 -5.57
CA PRO A 39 -9.49 -1.42 -5.11
C PRO A 39 -8.12 -1.78 -4.54
N ILE A 40 -7.10 -1.00 -4.89
CA ILE A 40 -5.71 -1.22 -4.46
C ILE A 40 -5.22 0.00 -3.69
N LEU A 41 -4.82 -0.23 -2.45
CA LEU A 41 -4.00 0.70 -1.68
C LEU A 41 -2.52 0.34 -1.86
N ALA A 42 -1.80 1.13 -2.64
CA ALA A 42 -0.36 0.97 -2.85
C ALA A 42 0.42 1.74 -1.79
N LEU A 43 1.33 1.05 -1.10
CA LEU A 43 2.19 1.64 -0.06
C LEU A 43 3.66 1.61 -0.51
N ASP A 44 4.20 2.76 -0.88
CA ASP A 44 5.62 2.91 -1.18
C ASP A 44 6.37 3.48 0.04
N GLY A 45 7.47 2.83 0.43
CA GLY A 45 8.28 3.31 1.54
C GLY A 45 9.09 4.57 1.25
N CYS A 46 9.33 4.88 -0.04
CA CYS A 46 10.13 6.03 -0.44
C CYS A 46 9.77 6.55 -1.84
N VAL A 47 10.33 7.71 -2.20
CA VAL A 47 10.12 8.42 -3.47
C VAL A 47 10.51 7.65 -4.75
N MET A 48 11.15 6.49 -4.62
CA MET A 48 11.44 5.60 -5.76
C MET A 48 10.17 4.98 -6.35
N HIS A 49 9.08 4.92 -5.57
CA HIS A 49 7.78 4.42 -6.01
C HIS A 49 7.80 3.02 -6.66
N CYS A 50 8.53 2.07 -6.07
CA CYS A 50 8.69 0.72 -6.61
C CYS A 50 7.35 0.00 -6.77
N VAL A 51 6.42 0.17 -5.82
CA VAL A 51 5.09 -0.44 -5.91
C VAL A 51 4.31 0.12 -7.10
N LYS A 52 4.29 1.45 -7.25
CA LYS A 52 3.66 2.10 -8.40
C LYS A 52 4.26 1.62 -9.73
N ALA A 53 5.59 1.51 -9.82
CA ALA A 53 6.27 1.05 -11.02
C ALA A 53 5.91 -0.40 -11.39
N CYS A 54 5.92 -1.31 -10.41
CA CYS A 54 5.54 -2.71 -10.62
C CYS A 54 4.08 -2.86 -11.07
N LEU A 55 3.15 -2.10 -10.47
CA LEU A 55 1.75 -2.08 -10.88
C LEU A 55 1.60 -1.56 -12.31
N ALA A 56 2.29 -0.46 -12.66
CA ALA A 56 2.26 0.11 -14.00
C ALA A 56 2.77 -0.87 -15.07
N GLN A 57 3.85 -1.62 -14.77
CA GLN A 57 4.34 -2.69 -15.66
C GLN A 57 3.30 -3.80 -15.86
N ALA A 58 2.49 -4.08 -14.84
CA ALA A 58 1.35 -4.97 -14.95
C ALA A 58 0.10 -4.32 -15.59
N GLY A 59 0.15 -3.06 -16.01
CA GLY A 59 -1.01 -2.35 -16.58
C GLY A 59 -2.09 -2.03 -15.55
N VAL A 60 -1.71 -1.88 -14.28
CA VAL A 60 -2.62 -1.61 -13.16
C VAL A 60 -2.29 -0.26 -12.54
N GLN A 61 -3.33 0.53 -12.24
CA GLN A 61 -3.23 1.73 -11.42
C GLN A 61 -3.85 1.47 -10.06
N ALA A 62 -3.15 1.87 -9.00
CA ALA A 62 -3.71 1.80 -7.65
C ALA A 62 -4.84 2.83 -7.48
N SER A 63 -5.87 2.46 -6.73
CA SER A 63 -6.96 3.38 -6.36
C SER A 63 -6.44 4.50 -5.47
N ILE A 64 -5.58 4.15 -4.52
CA ILE A 64 -4.84 5.10 -3.70
C ILE A 64 -3.37 4.68 -3.64
N HIS A 65 -2.47 5.65 -3.72
CA HIS A 65 -1.04 5.45 -3.61
C HIS A 65 -0.48 6.38 -2.52
N LEU A 66 0.15 5.80 -1.50
CA LEU A 66 0.79 6.53 -0.42
C LEU A 66 2.30 6.33 -0.49
N THR A 67 3.05 7.42 -0.31
CA THR A 67 4.51 7.40 -0.22
C THR A 67 4.93 7.77 1.19
N LEU A 68 5.28 6.77 2.01
CA LEU A 68 5.44 6.96 3.45
C LEU A 68 6.51 8.00 3.81
N SER A 69 7.58 8.10 3.02
CA SER A 69 8.63 9.11 3.23
C SER A 69 8.15 10.56 3.14
N THR A 70 6.98 10.83 2.54
CA THR A 70 6.43 12.20 2.49
C THR A 70 5.75 12.60 3.80
N PHE A 71 5.52 11.67 4.72
CA PHE A 71 4.86 11.91 6.02
C PHE A 71 5.87 12.15 7.16
N GLY A 72 7.05 12.67 6.82
CA GLY A 72 8.14 12.90 7.77
C GLY A 72 8.93 11.65 8.12
N VAL A 73 8.74 10.56 7.38
CA VAL A 73 9.46 9.30 7.63
C VAL A 73 10.86 9.38 7.06
N ALA A 74 11.84 9.46 7.95
CA ALA A 74 13.24 9.44 7.54
C ALA A 74 13.66 8.01 7.17
N LYS A 75 14.15 7.83 5.94
CA LYS A 75 14.77 6.57 5.52
C LYS A 75 16.12 6.42 6.23
N ARG A 76 16.15 5.67 7.32
CA ARG A 76 17.39 5.30 8.01
C ARG A 76 17.96 4.06 7.33
N ARG A 77 19.21 4.15 6.86
CA ARG A 77 19.95 2.98 6.39
C ARG A 77 20.43 2.21 7.61
N ASP A 78 20.37 0.88 7.52
CA ASP A 78 20.90 -0.05 8.52
C ASP A 78 20.28 0.08 9.93
N GLN A 79 19.06 0.59 10.01
CA GLN A 79 18.27 0.71 11.23
C GLN A 79 16.83 0.30 10.98
N ASP A 80 16.20 -0.24 12.01
CA ASP A 80 14.75 -0.44 12.03
C ASP A 80 14.01 0.91 11.99
N PHE A 81 12.74 0.84 11.58
CA PHE A 81 11.86 2.00 11.64
C PHE A 81 11.44 2.27 13.08
N ASP A 82 11.14 3.53 13.40
CA ASP A 82 10.58 3.89 14.69
C ASP A 82 9.12 3.40 14.79
N PRO A 83 8.76 2.58 15.81
CA PRO A 83 7.40 2.07 15.95
C PRO A 83 6.36 3.18 16.15
N GLY A 84 6.68 4.23 16.91
CA GLY A 84 5.78 5.36 17.15
C GLY A 84 5.53 6.19 15.89
N GLU A 85 6.56 6.35 15.05
CA GLU A 85 6.41 6.96 13.72
C GLU A 85 5.52 6.10 12.82
N ALA A 86 5.66 4.78 12.85
CA ALA A 86 4.82 3.87 12.08
C ALA A 86 3.35 3.90 12.55
N GLU A 87 3.10 3.92 13.86
CA GLU A 87 1.76 4.06 14.45
C GLU A 87 1.12 5.39 14.06
N ARG A 88 1.88 6.49 14.14
CA ARG A 88 1.41 7.81 13.73
C ARG A 88 1.03 7.84 12.24
N VAL A 89 1.90 7.37 11.37
CA VAL A 89 1.63 7.30 9.91
C VAL A 89 0.43 6.41 9.62
N TYR A 90 0.29 5.30 10.35
CA TYR A 90 -0.86 4.41 10.22
C TYR A 90 -2.17 5.13 10.55
N ALA A 91 -2.25 5.78 11.72
CA ALA A 91 -3.44 6.46 12.19
C ALA A 91 -3.78 7.72 11.38
N GLU A 92 -2.79 8.55 11.05
CA GLU A 92 -3.01 9.87 10.44
C GLU A 92 -3.16 9.83 8.92
N HIS A 93 -2.64 8.80 8.24
CA HIS A 93 -2.58 8.78 6.77
C HIS A 93 -3.12 7.50 6.14
N VAL A 94 -2.79 6.33 6.70
CA VAL A 94 -3.17 5.05 6.08
C VAL A 94 -4.64 4.73 6.31
N MET A 95 -5.11 4.88 7.55
CA MET A 95 -6.51 4.64 7.90
C MET A 95 -7.47 5.59 7.16
N PRO A 96 -7.25 6.93 7.16
CA PRO A 96 -8.12 7.85 6.41
C PRO A 96 -8.11 7.57 4.90
N ALA A 97 -6.96 7.22 4.34
CA ALA A 97 -6.86 6.80 2.94
C ALA A 97 -7.74 5.58 2.67
N LEU A 98 -7.65 4.54 3.51
CA LEU A 98 -8.46 3.33 3.35
C LEU A 98 -9.97 3.61 3.46
N GLU A 99 -10.38 4.46 4.39
CA GLU A 99 -11.77 4.88 4.56
C GLU A 99 -12.29 5.60 3.31
N SER A 100 -11.50 6.51 2.74
CA SER A 100 -11.85 7.21 1.50
C SER A 100 -12.02 6.27 0.31
N MET A 101 -11.23 5.19 0.25
CA MET A 101 -11.34 4.16 -0.80
C MET A 101 -12.63 3.33 -0.64
N SER A 102 -13.01 3.03 0.60
CA SER A 102 -14.23 2.30 0.92
C SER A 102 -15.49 3.13 0.65
N ALA A 103 -15.45 4.43 0.99
CA ALA A 103 -16.54 5.37 0.73
C ALA A 103 -16.77 5.57 -0.78
N ALA A 104 -15.70 5.65 -1.59
CA ALA A 104 -15.79 5.76 -3.04
C ALA A 104 -16.32 4.48 -3.73
N SER A 105 -16.40 3.36 -3.00
CA SER A 105 -16.87 2.07 -3.52
C SER A 105 -18.33 1.77 -3.15
N GLN A 106 -19.01 2.61 -2.37
CA GLN A 106 -20.44 2.46 -2.06
C GLN A 106 -21.30 3.20 -3.10
N PRO A 107 -22.33 2.57 -3.71
CA PRO A 107 -23.25 3.26 -4.59
C PRO A 107 -24.06 4.31 -3.81
N PRO A 108 -24.42 5.46 -4.42
CA PRO A 108 -25.39 6.36 -3.80
C PRO A 108 -26.72 5.61 -3.64
N GLY A 109 -27.25 5.59 -2.42
CA GLY A 109 -28.56 5.01 -2.11
C GLY A 109 -29.72 5.77 -2.75
#